data_AF-T0N6D0-F1
#
_entry.id   AF-T0N6D0-F1
#
_cell.length_a   1.000
_cell.length_b   1.000
_cell.length_c   1.000
_cell.angle_alpha   90.00
_cell.angle_beta   90.00
_cell.angle_gamma   90.00
#
_symmetry.space_group_name_H-M   'P 1'
#
loop_
_entity.id
_entity.type
_entity.pdbx_description
1 polymer ?
#
loop_
_entity_poly.entity_id
_entity_poly.type
_entity_poly.pdbx_seq_one_letter_code
_entity_poly.pdbx_strand_id
1 'polypeptide(L)'
;MDRALKVITLELKRKKFIKDIIFSLTGLTVLSFFSYLLIKTLQEAEFSVVPMTFLQLVPYIILVICSFSLTQEFANKTDKVVFTGIFTRNEIVFSKLISFLTTSLICYVWYQLLNWIAGGVKLELLLVNLITFLIYSFTLGSFILLVSIVSSNFIVTGIVTYVLYFDLILAIFKQVLESDRSEEVKQFIVNLPFYIANTGFSIGSYTAKETIIMLMCGSLFLTLACVIINRKNM
;
A
#
# COMPACT_ATOMS: atom_id res chain seq x y z
N MET A 1 -8.31 0.78 24.72
CA MET A 1 -8.89 0.18 23.50
C MET A 1 -10.07 1.00 22.95
N ASP A 2 -11.12 1.27 23.73
CA ASP A 2 -12.30 2.01 23.24
C ASP A 2 -12.01 3.39 22.66
N ARG A 3 -10.99 4.07 23.19
CA ARG A 3 -10.56 5.39 22.69
C ARG A 3 -9.90 5.30 21.31
N ALA A 4 -8.98 4.37 21.10
CA ALA A 4 -8.36 4.12 19.80
C ALA A 4 -9.40 3.69 18.75
N LEU A 5 -10.34 2.81 19.13
CA LEU A 5 -11.48 2.43 18.28
C LEU A 5 -12.35 3.62 17.88
N LYS A 6 -12.57 4.60 18.78
CA LYS A 6 -13.29 5.83 18.44
C LYS A 6 -12.54 6.69 17.42
N VAL A 7 -11.21 6.79 17.50
CA VAL A 7 -10.41 7.51 16.49
C VAL A 7 -10.51 6.84 15.14
N ILE A 8 -10.31 5.52 15.09
CA ILE A 8 -10.48 4.72 13.88
C ILE A 8 -11.88 4.92 13.30
N THR A 9 -12.91 4.87 14.15
CA THR A 9 -14.29 5.08 13.73
C THR A 9 -14.52 6.50 13.20
N LEU A 10 -13.89 7.53 13.77
CA LEU A 10 -13.98 8.91 13.29
C LEU A 10 -13.30 9.10 11.93
N GLU A 11 -12.14 8.47 11.73
CA GLU A 11 -11.43 8.48 10.45
C GLU A 11 -12.25 7.76 9.37
N LEU A 12 -12.79 6.57 9.67
CA LEU A 12 -13.61 5.79 8.75
C LEU A 12 -14.96 6.44 8.46
N LYS A 13 -15.61 7.01 9.48
CA LYS A 13 -16.88 7.76 9.31
C LYS A 13 -16.68 9.12 8.67
N ARG A 14 -15.45 9.53 8.38
CA ARG A 14 -15.21 10.77 7.66
C ARG A 14 -15.77 10.61 6.26
N LYS A 15 -16.97 11.17 6.04
CA LYS A 15 -17.80 10.99 4.84
C LYS A 15 -17.06 11.27 3.51
N LYS A 16 -15.99 12.08 3.55
CA LYS A 16 -15.11 12.32 2.41
C LYS A 16 -14.16 11.16 2.11
N PHE A 17 -13.60 10.49 3.12
CA PHE A 17 -12.58 9.43 2.92
C PHE A 17 -13.11 8.24 2.11
N ILE A 18 -14.26 7.67 2.50
CA ILE A 18 -14.88 6.56 1.76
C ILE A 18 -15.30 7.02 0.36
N LYS A 19 -15.83 8.25 0.22
CA LYS A 19 -16.22 8.80 -1.08
C LYS A 19 -15.02 8.96 -2.02
N ASP A 20 -13.90 9.45 -1.51
CA ASP A 20 -12.67 9.65 -2.28
C ASP A 20 -12.07 8.30 -2.69
N ILE A 21 -12.09 7.29 -1.81
CA ILE A 21 -11.70 5.90 -2.14
C ILE A 21 -12.58 5.37 -3.27
N ILE A 22 -13.90 5.41 -3.14
CA ILE A 22 -14.83 4.89 -4.16
C ILE A 22 -14.63 5.64 -5.49
N PHE A 23 -14.51 6.97 -5.46
CA PHE A 23 -14.24 7.75 -6.66
C PHE A 23 -12.95 7.32 -7.35
N SER A 24 -11.85 7.15 -6.59
CA SER A 24 -10.58 6.68 -7.15
C SER A 24 -10.66 5.27 -7.75
N LEU A 25 -11.37 4.35 -7.07
CA LEU A 25 -11.59 2.99 -7.55
C LEU A 25 -12.42 2.98 -8.83
N THR A 26 -13.49 3.78 -8.90
CA THR A 26 -14.30 3.91 -10.11
C THR A 26 -13.49 4.47 -11.28
N GLY A 27 -12.69 5.52 -11.07
CA GLY A 27 -11.81 6.08 -12.10
C GLY A 27 -10.82 5.05 -12.63
N LEU A 28 -10.24 4.22 -11.75
CA LEU A 28 -9.31 3.17 -12.16
C LEU A 28 -9.97 2.00 -12.85
N THR A 29 -11.21 1.65 -12.50
CA THR A 29 -11.96 0.68 -13.29
C THR A 29 -12.19 1.17 -14.70
N VAL A 30 -12.56 2.44 -14.87
CA VAL A 30 -12.73 3.02 -16.22
C VAL A 30 -11.41 2.95 -16.98
N LEU A 31 -10.29 3.27 -16.32
CA LEU A 31 -8.97 3.21 -16.94
C LEU A 31 -8.54 1.78 -17.28
N SER A 32 -8.79 0.79 -16.43
CA SER A 32 -8.49 -0.61 -16.71
C SER A 32 -9.32 -1.15 -17.86
N PHE A 33 -10.61 -0.79 -17.94
CA PHE A 33 -11.46 -1.13 -19.08
C PHE A 33 -11.01 -0.43 -20.37
N PHE A 34 -10.61 0.84 -20.30
CA PHE A 34 -10.06 1.55 -21.45
C PHE A 34 -8.75 0.91 -21.95
N SER A 35 -7.86 0.50 -21.03
CA SER A 35 -6.64 -0.23 -21.37
C SER A 35 -6.95 -1.56 -22.06
N TYR A 36 -7.95 -2.30 -21.58
CA TYR A 36 -8.38 -3.54 -22.22
C TYR A 36 -8.95 -3.29 -23.62
N LEU A 37 -9.76 -2.24 -23.82
CA LEU A 37 -10.28 -1.91 -25.15
C LEU A 37 -9.14 -1.59 -26.13
N LEU A 38 -8.16 -0.80 -25.71
CA LEU A 38 -6.98 -0.50 -26.52
C LEU A 38 -6.17 -1.76 -26.84
N ILE A 39 -5.85 -2.58 -25.84
CA ILE A 39 -5.07 -3.81 -26.05
C ILE A 39 -5.84 -4.76 -26.97
N LYS A 40 -7.15 -4.93 -26.76
CA LYS A 40 -8.01 -5.77 -27.62
C LYS A 40 -7.99 -5.33 -29.08
N THR A 41 -7.91 -4.03 -29.36
CA THR A 41 -7.79 -3.53 -30.74
C THR A 41 -6.42 -3.79 -31.37
N LEU A 42 -5.38 -3.99 -30.57
CA LEU A 42 -4.00 -4.20 -31.02
C LEU A 42 -3.60 -5.69 -31.04
N GLN A 43 -4.16 -6.48 -30.14
CA GLN A 43 -3.86 -7.89 -29.91
C GLN A 43 -5.12 -8.57 -29.38
N GLU A 44 -5.41 -9.81 -29.78
CA GLU A 44 -6.57 -10.57 -29.27
C GLU A 44 -6.40 -10.86 -27.77
N ALA A 45 -6.76 -9.88 -26.95
CA ALA A 45 -6.63 -9.92 -25.51
C ALA A 45 -7.91 -10.45 -24.87
N GLU A 46 -7.72 -11.35 -23.91
CA GLU A 46 -8.80 -11.88 -23.09
C GLU A 46 -9.29 -10.83 -22.07
N PHE A 47 -10.55 -10.99 -21.65
CA PHE A 47 -11.15 -10.11 -20.65
C PHE A 47 -10.52 -10.24 -19.25
N SER A 48 -9.76 -11.32 -19.02
CA SER A 48 -8.93 -11.57 -17.84
C SER A 48 -7.82 -10.54 -17.63
N VAL A 49 -7.49 -9.74 -18.65
CA VAL A 49 -6.49 -8.65 -18.56
C VAL A 49 -6.97 -7.49 -17.69
N VAL A 50 -8.29 -7.23 -17.63
CA VAL A 50 -8.86 -6.11 -16.85
C VAL A 50 -8.53 -6.20 -15.34
N PRO A 51 -8.78 -7.31 -14.63
CA PRO A 51 -8.42 -7.40 -13.23
C PRO A 51 -6.90 -7.39 -13.00
N MET A 52 -6.10 -7.88 -13.95
CA MET A 52 -4.64 -7.86 -13.85
C MET A 52 -4.07 -6.44 -13.95
N THR A 53 -4.54 -5.63 -14.91
CA THR A 53 -4.14 -4.22 -15.01
C THR A 53 -4.65 -3.42 -13.81
N PHE A 54 -5.83 -3.73 -13.31
CA PHE A 54 -6.32 -3.14 -12.06
C PHE A 54 -5.40 -3.46 -10.88
N LEU A 55 -4.98 -4.73 -10.72
CA LEU A 55 -4.08 -5.15 -9.64
C LEU A 55 -2.73 -4.41 -9.69
N GLN A 56 -2.20 -4.11 -10.87
CA GLN A 56 -0.98 -3.30 -11.02
C GLN A 56 -1.17 -1.83 -10.61
N LEU A 57 -2.40 -1.31 -10.69
CA LEU A 57 -2.71 0.09 -10.38
C LEU A 57 -3.12 0.32 -8.91
N VAL A 58 -3.65 -0.71 -8.24
CA VAL A 58 -4.04 -0.65 -6.81
C VAL A 58 -2.94 -0.12 -5.88
N PRO A 59 -1.66 -0.55 -6.01
CA PRO A 59 -0.53 -0.02 -5.23
C PRO A 59 -0.49 1.51 -5.19
N TYR A 60 -0.77 2.17 -6.32
CA TYR A 60 -0.75 3.63 -6.43
C TYR A 60 -1.89 4.29 -5.67
N ILE A 61 -3.08 3.68 -5.66
CA ILE A 61 -4.20 4.14 -4.82
C ILE A 61 -3.79 4.10 -3.36
N ILE A 62 -3.25 2.96 -2.92
CA ILE A 62 -2.85 2.75 -1.54
C ILE A 62 -1.82 3.82 -1.17
N LEU A 63 -0.81 4.06 -2.01
CA LEU A 63 0.17 5.13 -1.77
C LEU A 63 -0.48 6.51 -1.66
N VAL A 64 -1.30 6.92 -2.62
CA VAL A 64 -1.89 8.27 -2.66
C VAL A 64 -2.80 8.49 -1.45
N ILE A 65 -3.66 7.52 -1.14
CA ILE A 65 -4.62 7.62 -0.03
C ILE A 65 -3.90 7.58 1.31
N CYS A 66 -2.91 6.69 1.49
CA CYS A 66 -2.14 6.61 2.73
C CYS A 66 -1.34 7.88 2.96
N SER A 67 -0.69 8.40 1.90
CA SER A 67 0.09 9.64 1.98
C SER A 67 -0.82 10.84 2.30
N PHE A 68 -1.98 10.95 1.63
CA PHE A 68 -2.93 12.05 1.85
C PHE A 68 -3.59 12.02 3.24
N SER A 69 -3.94 10.82 3.72
CA SER A 69 -4.55 10.60 5.04
C SER A 69 -3.64 11.03 6.19
N LEU A 70 -2.32 10.87 6.03
CA LEU A 70 -1.34 11.34 7.01
C LEU A 70 -1.17 12.86 6.99
N THR A 71 -1.34 13.48 5.83
CA THR A 71 -0.82 14.83 5.64
C THR A 71 -1.82 15.93 5.84
N GLN A 72 -3.11 15.60 5.86
CA GLN A 72 -4.09 16.54 6.37
C GLN A 72 -3.84 16.86 7.85
N GLU A 73 -3.25 15.94 8.63
CA GLU A 73 -2.99 16.22 10.04
C GLU A 73 -1.81 17.15 10.25
N PHE A 74 -0.75 17.00 9.46
CA PHE A 74 0.40 17.91 9.44
C PHE A 74 0.05 19.27 8.81
N ALA A 75 -0.69 19.29 7.69
CA ALA A 75 -1.08 20.52 7.01
C ALA A 75 -2.04 21.37 7.85
N ASN A 76 -2.95 20.74 8.60
CA ASN A 76 -3.91 21.46 9.45
C ASN A 76 -3.31 21.84 10.83
N LYS A 77 -2.02 21.56 11.10
CA LYS A 77 -1.37 21.72 12.41
C LYS A 77 -2.13 21.03 13.56
N THR A 78 -2.97 20.07 13.22
CA THR A 78 -3.70 19.24 14.17
C THR A 78 -2.79 18.19 14.78
N ASP A 79 -1.62 17.93 14.19
CA ASP A 79 -0.55 17.15 14.81
C ASP A 79 -0.28 17.62 16.25
N LYS A 80 -0.12 18.93 16.50
CA LYS A 80 0.09 19.43 17.86
C LYS A 80 -1.10 19.13 18.76
N VAL A 81 -2.34 19.36 18.32
CA VAL A 81 -3.55 19.15 19.15
C VAL A 81 -3.85 17.66 19.38
N VAL A 82 -3.56 16.80 18.41
CA VAL A 82 -3.81 15.36 18.45
C VAL A 82 -2.69 14.64 19.20
N PHE A 83 -1.42 15.03 19.02
CA PHE A 83 -0.26 14.47 19.73
C PHE A 83 0.00 15.07 21.12
N THR A 84 -0.60 16.21 21.49
CA THR A 84 -0.59 16.78 22.86
C THR A 84 -1.93 16.66 23.58
N GLY A 85 -2.94 16.11 22.91
CA GLY A 85 -4.30 15.93 23.43
C GLY A 85 -4.49 14.66 24.26
N ILE A 86 -5.69 14.07 24.16
CA ILE A 86 -6.16 12.94 24.98
C ILE A 86 -5.54 11.59 24.55
N PHE A 87 -4.93 11.51 23.36
CA PHE A 87 -4.42 10.28 22.76
C PHE A 87 -2.89 10.19 22.84
N THR A 88 -2.38 8.98 23.05
CA THR A 88 -0.94 8.73 23.00
C THR A 88 -0.42 8.71 21.55
N ARG A 89 0.83 9.10 21.35
CA ARG A 89 1.46 9.11 20.02
C ARG A 89 1.43 7.74 19.34
N ASN A 90 1.61 6.67 20.11
CA ASN A 90 1.53 5.30 19.61
C ASN A 90 0.10 4.94 19.17
N GLU A 91 -0.94 5.33 19.91
CA GLU A 91 -2.33 5.08 19.51
C GLU A 91 -2.68 5.71 18.16
N ILE A 92 -2.11 6.89 17.87
CA ILE A 92 -2.31 7.56 16.58
C ILE A 92 -1.64 6.77 15.45
N VAL A 93 -0.38 6.33 15.66
CA VAL A 93 0.34 5.48 14.68
C VAL A 93 -0.45 4.19 14.40
N PHE A 94 -0.95 3.52 15.45
CA PHE A 94 -1.77 2.31 15.28
C PHE A 94 -3.11 2.58 14.59
N SER A 95 -3.78 3.70 14.90
CA SER A 95 -5.02 4.09 14.21
C SER A 95 -4.79 4.25 12.71
N LYS A 96 -3.70 4.93 12.33
CA LYS A 96 -3.35 5.13 10.92
C LYS A 96 -3.03 3.82 10.22
N LEU A 97 -2.28 2.93 10.86
CA LEU A 97 -2.01 1.61 10.31
C LEU A 97 -3.31 0.83 10.06
N ILE A 98 -4.26 0.85 11.01
CA ILE A 98 -5.56 0.21 10.83
C ILE A 98 -6.34 0.85 9.68
N SER A 99 -6.30 2.18 9.55
CA SER A 99 -6.89 2.90 8.41
C SER A 99 -6.32 2.39 7.09
N PHE A 100 -5.00 2.18 6.98
CA PHE A 100 -4.37 1.65 5.77
C PHE A 100 -4.78 0.20 5.46
N LEU A 101 -4.89 -0.63 6.49
CA LEU A 101 -5.41 -2.00 6.34
C LEU A 101 -6.86 -2.00 5.86
N THR A 102 -7.71 -1.11 6.39
CA THR A 102 -9.10 -0.99 5.91
C THR A 102 -9.18 -0.50 4.47
N THR A 103 -8.32 0.45 4.04
CA THR A 103 -8.25 0.87 2.64
C THR A 103 -7.88 -0.31 1.73
N SER A 104 -6.92 -1.14 2.15
CA SER A 104 -6.53 -2.34 1.42
C SER A 104 -7.68 -3.35 1.30
N LEU A 105 -8.45 -3.56 2.39
CA LEU A 105 -9.63 -4.42 2.35
C LEU A 105 -10.69 -3.92 1.36
N ILE A 106 -10.93 -2.60 1.29
CA ILE A 106 -11.86 -2.02 0.32
C ILE A 106 -11.34 -2.26 -1.11
N CYS A 107 -10.05 -2.04 -1.36
CA CYS A 107 -9.43 -2.32 -2.66
C CYS A 107 -9.52 -3.81 -3.03
N TYR A 108 -9.33 -4.71 -2.07
CA TYR A 108 -9.46 -6.15 -2.26
C TYR A 108 -10.89 -6.54 -2.65
N VAL A 109 -11.90 -6.05 -1.94
CA VAL A 109 -13.31 -6.30 -2.27
C VAL A 109 -13.60 -5.82 -3.69
N TRP A 110 -13.10 -4.64 -4.06
CA TRP A 110 -13.28 -4.09 -5.40
C TRP A 110 -12.59 -4.95 -6.48
N TYR A 111 -11.35 -5.39 -6.22
CA TYR A 111 -10.62 -6.31 -7.10
C TYR A 111 -11.38 -7.63 -7.29
N GLN A 112 -11.98 -8.19 -6.24
CA GLN A 112 -12.76 -9.42 -6.35
C GLN A 112 -14.06 -9.23 -7.14
N LEU A 113 -14.73 -8.08 -7.01
CA LEU A 113 -15.88 -7.74 -7.85
C LEU A 113 -15.48 -7.70 -9.33
N LEU A 114 -14.32 -7.13 -9.66
CA LEU A 114 -13.81 -7.11 -11.03
C LEU A 114 -13.48 -8.52 -11.55
N ASN A 115 -12.82 -9.35 -10.73
CA ASN A 115 -12.55 -10.75 -11.07
C ASN A 115 -13.83 -11.55 -11.32
N TRP A 116 -14.89 -11.27 -10.54
CA TRP A 116 -16.19 -11.86 -10.74
C TRP A 116 -16.78 -11.48 -12.09
N ILE A 117 -16.80 -10.18 -12.41
CA ILE A 117 -17.29 -9.67 -13.69
C ILE A 117 -16.47 -10.27 -14.86
N ALA A 118 -15.17 -10.44 -14.68
CA ALA A 118 -14.28 -11.02 -15.68
C ALA A 118 -14.38 -12.54 -15.84
N GLY A 119 -15.17 -13.24 -15.01
CA GLY A 119 -15.30 -14.69 -15.04
C GLY A 119 -14.08 -15.46 -14.53
N GLY A 120 -13.14 -14.78 -13.85
CA GLY A 120 -11.85 -15.33 -13.43
C GLY A 120 -11.82 -15.86 -11.99
N VAL A 121 -12.97 -16.09 -11.35
CA VAL A 121 -13.02 -16.42 -9.91
C VAL A 121 -12.49 -17.82 -9.64
N LYS A 122 -11.35 -17.88 -8.95
CA LYS A 122 -10.81 -19.11 -8.35
C LYS A 122 -10.95 -19.00 -6.84
N LEU A 123 -11.85 -19.79 -6.25
CA LEU A 123 -12.14 -19.79 -4.81
C LEU A 123 -10.88 -20.03 -3.96
N GLU A 124 -10.00 -20.91 -4.43
CA GLU A 124 -8.73 -21.25 -3.76
C GLU A 124 -7.79 -20.04 -3.62
N LEU A 125 -7.85 -19.10 -4.57
CA LEU A 125 -6.99 -17.91 -4.57
C LEU A 125 -7.59 -16.74 -3.78
N LEU A 126 -8.84 -16.83 -3.30
CA LEU A 126 -9.47 -15.75 -2.54
C LEU A 126 -8.69 -15.44 -1.26
N LEU A 127 -8.41 -16.48 -0.45
CA LEU A 127 -7.68 -16.32 0.81
C LEU A 127 -6.23 -15.89 0.57
N VAL A 128 -5.58 -16.45 -0.46
CA VAL A 128 -4.20 -16.07 -0.82
C VAL A 128 -4.14 -14.59 -1.19
N ASN A 129 -5.01 -14.14 -2.09
CA ASN A 129 -5.07 -12.74 -2.51
C ASN A 129 -5.40 -11.81 -1.33
N LEU A 130 -6.31 -12.21 -0.43
CA LEU A 130 -6.62 -11.42 0.77
C LEU A 130 -5.37 -11.24 1.65
N ILE A 131 -4.63 -12.32 1.90
CA ILE A 131 -3.39 -12.29 2.69
C ILE A 131 -2.34 -11.41 2.00
N THR A 132 -2.19 -11.52 0.67
CA THR A 132 -1.30 -10.66 -0.14
C THR A 132 -1.63 -9.17 0.06
N PHE A 133 -2.91 -8.80 0.00
CA PHE A 133 -3.36 -7.41 0.21
C PHE A 133 -3.07 -6.90 1.62
N LEU A 134 -3.25 -7.74 2.63
CA LEU A 134 -2.98 -7.39 4.02
C LEU A 134 -1.48 -7.22 4.29
N ILE A 135 -0.63 -8.17 3.83
CA ILE A 135 0.83 -8.10 4.00
C ILE A 135 1.39 -6.89 3.27
N TYR A 136 0.94 -6.65 2.03
CA TYR A 136 1.37 -5.51 1.23
C TYR A 136 1.05 -4.19 1.93
N SER A 137 -0.21 -4.00 2.33
CA SER A 137 -0.65 -2.77 3.00
C SER A 137 0.02 -2.59 4.37
N PHE A 138 0.21 -3.66 5.14
CA PHE A 138 0.93 -3.59 6.40
C PHE A 138 2.37 -3.09 6.21
N THR A 139 3.10 -3.67 5.25
CA THR A 139 4.52 -3.37 5.03
C THR A 139 4.70 -1.97 4.44
N LEU A 140 3.97 -1.67 3.36
CA LEU A 140 3.99 -0.35 2.72
C LEU A 140 3.49 0.73 3.70
N GLY A 141 2.38 0.48 4.38
CA GLY A 141 1.79 1.40 5.33
C GLY A 141 2.72 1.73 6.51
N SER A 142 3.41 0.73 7.05
CA SER A 142 4.41 0.93 8.11
C SER A 142 5.61 1.74 7.61
N PHE A 143 6.03 1.52 6.36
CA PHE A 143 7.09 2.32 5.75
C PHE A 143 6.66 3.79 5.51
N ILE A 144 5.48 4.00 4.95
CA ILE A 144 4.91 5.35 4.76
C ILE A 144 4.81 6.08 6.10
N LEU A 145 4.36 5.40 7.16
CA LEU A 145 4.31 5.96 8.52
C LEU A 145 5.69 6.41 8.98
N LEU A 146 6.71 5.55 8.87
CA LEU A 146 8.08 5.87 9.24
C LEU A 146 8.58 7.12 8.50
N VAL A 147 8.46 7.15 7.18
CA VAL A 147 8.92 8.28 6.35
C VAL A 147 8.15 9.56 6.68
N SER A 148 6.83 9.47 6.94
CA SER A 148 6.01 10.61 7.31
C SER A 148 6.39 11.21 8.66
N ILE A 149 6.72 10.37 9.64
CA ILE A 149 7.15 10.80 10.97
C ILE A 149 8.53 11.45 10.89
N VAL A 150 9.43 10.94 10.04
CA VAL A 150 10.77 11.52 9.85
C VAL A 150 10.66 12.87 9.12
N SER A 151 10.01 12.90 7.96
CA SER A 151 9.99 14.06 7.08
C SER A 151 9.02 15.16 7.53
N SER A 152 7.93 14.82 8.22
CA SER A 152 6.79 15.72 8.51
C SER A 152 6.27 16.46 7.27
N ASN A 153 6.51 15.94 6.07
CA ASN A 153 6.14 16.58 4.81
C ASN A 153 5.51 15.55 3.86
N PHE A 154 4.31 15.86 3.38
CA PHE A 154 3.56 15.02 2.43
C PHE A 154 4.33 14.71 1.16
N ILE A 155 4.87 15.76 0.54
CA ILE A 155 5.47 15.67 -0.78
C ILE A 155 6.71 14.79 -0.68
N VAL A 156 7.52 14.99 0.37
CA VAL A 156 8.69 14.17 0.65
C VAL A 156 8.29 12.73 0.93
N THR A 157 7.25 12.50 1.75
CA THR A 157 6.76 11.15 2.05
C THR A 157 6.30 10.42 0.79
N GLY A 158 5.50 11.08 -0.04
CA GLY A 158 5.00 10.53 -1.29
C GLY A 158 6.12 10.21 -2.27
N ILE A 159 7.05 11.15 -2.49
CA ILE A 159 8.19 10.97 -3.42
C ILE A 159 9.11 9.85 -2.93
N VAL A 160 9.53 9.85 -1.67
CA VAL A 160 10.43 8.82 -1.13
C VAL A 160 9.79 7.44 -1.20
N THR A 161 8.50 7.34 -0.85
CA THR A 161 7.77 6.07 -0.96
C THR A 161 7.65 5.64 -2.41
N TYR A 162 7.28 6.54 -3.33
CA TYR A 162 7.20 6.22 -4.75
C TYR A 162 8.53 5.72 -5.31
N VAL A 163 9.62 6.44 -5.05
CA VAL A 163 10.96 6.09 -5.53
C VAL A 163 11.40 4.72 -5.03
N LEU A 164 11.13 4.39 -3.76
CA LEU A 164 11.63 3.17 -3.13
C LEU A 164 10.71 1.97 -3.25
N TYR A 165 9.40 2.15 -3.45
CA TYR A 165 8.41 1.06 -3.46
C TYR A 165 7.71 0.85 -4.80
N PHE A 166 8.06 1.58 -5.86
CA PHE A 166 7.35 1.47 -7.15
C PHE A 166 8.31 1.32 -8.33
N ASP A 167 7.82 1.57 -9.54
CA ASP A 167 8.45 1.22 -10.82
C ASP A 167 9.91 1.66 -10.96
N LEU A 168 10.31 2.78 -10.35
CA LEU A 168 11.67 3.32 -10.49
C LEU A 168 12.71 2.38 -9.86
N ILE A 169 12.49 1.90 -8.63
CA ILE A 169 13.44 0.96 -8.01
C ILE A 169 13.41 -0.39 -8.71
N LEU A 170 12.25 -0.82 -9.20
CA LEU A 170 12.11 -2.11 -9.88
C LEU A 170 12.84 -2.12 -11.21
N ALA A 171 12.81 -1.02 -11.96
CA ALA A 171 13.57 -0.88 -13.20
C ALA A 171 15.09 -0.99 -12.93
N ILE A 172 15.57 -0.31 -11.88
CA ILE A 172 16.97 -0.39 -11.46
C ILE A 172 17.33 -1.83 -11.04
N PHE A 173 16.49 -2.46 -10.21
CA PHE A 173 16.72 -3.83 -9.75
C PHE A 173 16.72 -4.83 -10.90
N LYS A 174 15.79 -4.74 -11.85
CA LYS A 174 15.76 -5.60 -13.04
C LYS A 174 17.06 -5.47 -13.85
N GLN A 175 17.51 -4.24 -14.10
CA GLN A 175 18.77 -4.02 -14.81
C GLN A 175 19.98 -4.63 -14.08
N VAL A 176 20.02 -4.55 -12.75
CA VAL A 176 21.08 -5.18 -11.96
C VAL A 176 20.98 -6.70 -11.98
N LEU A 177 19.77 -7.27 -11.94
CA LEU A 177 19.56 -8.71 -12.01
C LEU A 177 19.95 -9.31 -13.37
N GLU A 178 19.74 -8.56 -14.45
CA GLU A 178 20.11 -8.95 -15.83
C GLU A 178 21.60 -8.75 -16.13
N SER A 179 22.31 -7.95 -15.33
CA SER A 179 23.74 -7.68 -15.53
C SER A 179 24.66 -8.81 -15.02
N ASP A 180 25.94 -8.79 -15.42
CA ASP A 180 27.00 -9.72 -14.97
C ASP A 180 27.49 -9.45 -13.52
N ARG A 181 26.64 -8.87 -12.68
CA ARG A 181 26.96 -8.65 -11.26
C ARG A 181 27.00 -9.99 -10.51
N SER A 182 27.73 -10.00 -9.40
CA SER A 182 27.87 -11.20 -8.57
C SER A 182 26.51 -11.74 -8.12
N GLU A 183 26.40 -13.06 -8.04
CA GLU A 183 25.17 -13.76 -7.64
C GLU A 183 24.69 -13.32 -6.24
N GLU A 184 25.63 -12.97 -5.36
CA GLU A 184 25.34 -12.44 -4.03
C GLU A 184 24.53 -11.13 -4.07
N VAL A 185 24.86 -10.21 -4.98
CA VAL A 185 24.12 -8.95 -5.13
C VAL A 185 22.71 -9.23 -5.66
N LYS A 186 22.58 -10.18 -6.59
CA LYS A 186 21.27 -10.60 -7.11
C LYS A 186 20.41 -11.20 -6.01
N GLN A 187 20.99 -12.09 -5.19
CA GLN A 187 20.31 -12.66 -4.04
C GLN A 187 19.91 -11.60 -3.00
N PHE A 188 20.73 -10.57 -2.78
CA PHE A 188 20.36 -9.47 -1.89
C PHE A 188 19.12 -8.72 -2.41
N ILE A 189 19.11 -8.36 -3.69
CA ILE A 189 18.01 -7.61 -4.33
C ILE A 189 16.69 -8.38 -4.25
N VAL A 190 16.69 -9.67 -4.59
CA VAL A 190 15.47 -10.50 -4.59
C VAL A 190 14.88 -10.65 -3.18
N ASN A 191 15.70 -10.51 -2.14
CA ASN A 191 15.26 -10.56 -0.74
C ASN A 191 14.89 -9.18 -0.15
N LEU A 192 14.99 -8.08 -0.91
CA LEU A 192 14.59 -6.77 -0.42
C LEU A 192 13.07 -6.63 -0.36
N PRO A 193 12.50 -6.03 0.70
CA PRO A 193 11.05 -5.87 0.83
C PRO A 193 10.46 -5.03 -0.31
N PHE A 194 11.22 -4.07 -0.85
CA PHE A 194 10.81 -3.23 -1.98
C PHE A 194 10.60 -4.03 -3.28
N TYR A 195 11.48 -4.99 -3.52
CA TYR A 195 11.39 -5.88 -4.68
C TYR A 195 10.23 -6.85 -4.49
N ILE A 196 10.25 -7.57 -3.36
CA ILE A 196 9.23 -8.56 -2.99
C ILE A 196 7.84 -7.95 -3.05
N ALA A 197 7.62 -6.79 -2.42
CA ALA A 197 6.30 -6.15 -2.32
C ALA A 197 5.63 -5.97 -3.69
N ASN A 198 6.37 -5.59 -4.72
CA ASN A 198 5.77 -5.34 -6.03
C ASN A 198 5.66 -6.61 -6.86
N THR A 199 6.68 -7.46 -6.85
CA THR A 199 6.67 -8.69 -7.63
C THR A 199 5.61 -9.65 -7.10
N GLY A 200 5.52 -9.85 -5.79
CA GLY A 200 4.49 -10.70 -5.20
C GLY A 200 3.09 -10.11 -5.31
N PHE A 201 2.92 -8.79 -5.14
CA PHE A 201 1.60 -8.17 -5.29
C PHE A 201 1.08 -8.22 -6.72
N SER A 202 1.93 -7.99 -7.72
CA SER A 202 1.55 -8.08 -9.14
C SER A 202 1.19 -9.52 -9.57
N ILE A 203 1.80 -10.53 -8.96
CA ILE A 203 1.44 -11.95 -9.14
C ILE A 203 0.18 -12.32 -8.32
N GLY A 204 -0.16 -11.53 -7.30
CA GLY A 204 -1.28 -11.79 -6.38
C GLY A 204 -0.94 -12.75 -5.25
N SER A 205 0.31 -13.21 -5.13
CA SER A 205 0.73 -14.17 -4.10
C SER A 205 2.16 -13.93 -3.64
N TYR A 206 2.43 -14.25 -2.38
CA TYR A 206 3.77 -14.31 -1.81
C TYR A 206 4.10 -15.75 -1.43
N THR A 207 5.36 -16.13 -1.64
CA THR A 207 5.91 -17.34 -1.03
C THR A 207 5.98 -17.20 0.49
N ALA A 208 6.11 -18.33 1.20
CA ALA A 208 6.25 -18.32 2.67
C ALA A 208 7.47 -17.50 3.13
N LYS A 209 8.59 -17.61 2.40
CA LYS A 209 9.81 -16.85 2.68
C LYS A 209 9.58 -15.34 2.51
N GLU A 210 8.98 -14.93 1.40
CA GLU A 210 8.64 -13.53 1.13
C GLU A 210 7.68 -12.96 2.17
N THR A 211 6.67 -13.73 2.56
CA THR A 211 5.72 -13.37 3.62
C THR A 211 6.44 -13.08 4.93
N ILE A 212 7.37 -13.94 5.35
CA ILE A 212 8.16 -13.76 6.57
C ILE A 212 9.01 -12.50 6.48
N ILE A 213 9.71 -12.28 5.36
CA ILE A 213 10.54 -11.10 5.15
C ILE A 213 9.70 -9.82 5.23
N MET A 214 8.55 -9.78 4.55
CA MET A 214 7.65 -8.62 4.54
C MET A 214 7.12 -8.31 5.93
N LEU A 215 6.69 -9.32 6.70
CA LEU A 215 6.24 -9.13 8.08
C LEU A 215 7.36 -8.64 9.01
N MET A 216 8.58 -9.18 8.87
CA MET A 216 9.74 -8.71 9.64
C MET A 216 10.11 -7.27 9.29
N CYS A 217 10.14 -6.90 8.01
CA CYS A 217 10.43 -5.53 7.59
C CYS A 217 9.33 -4.55 8.02
N GLY A 218 8.05 -4.92 7.84
CA GLY A 218 6.93 -4.08 8.25
C GLY A 218 6.91 -3.82 9.76
N SER A 219 7.14 -4.86 10.58
CA SER A 219 7.24 -4.71 12.04
C SER A 219 8.44 -3.88 12.48
N LEU A 220 9.59 -4.01 11.80
CA LEU A 220 10.77 -3.18 12.03
C LEU A 220 10.48 -1.71 11.71
N PHE A 221 9.85 -1.40 10.56
CA PHE A 221 9.47 -0.04 10.20
C PHE A 221 8.49 0.57 11.20
N LEU A 222 7.49 -0.21 11.63
CA LEU A 222 6.50 0.24 12.62
C LEU A 222 7.16 0.52 13.97
N THR A 223 8.09 -0.33 14.40
CA THR A 223 8.80 -0.17 15.67
C THR A 223 9.68 1.09 15.63
N LEU A 224 10.43 1.30 14.53
CA LEU A 224 11.20 2.52 14.31
C LEU A 224 10.29 3.77 14.31
N ALA A 225 9.14 3.70 13.65
CA ALA A 225 8.16 4.78 13.63
C ALA A 225 7.69 5.14 15.05
N CYS A 226 7.34 4.15 15.86
CA CYS A 226 6.94 4.33 17.26
C CYS A 226 8.08 4.90 18.13
N VAL A 227 9.33 4.46 17.92
CA VAL A 227 10.47 4.99 18.69
C VAL A 227 10.73 6.45 18.33
N ILE A 228 10.75 6.77 17.03
CA ILE A 228 11.05 8.13 16.54
C ILE A 228 9.96 9.11 16.97
N ILE A 229 8.68 8.75 16.84
CA ILE A 229 7.58 9.66 17.20
C ILE A 229 7.57 10.00 18.69
N ASN A 230 7.98 9.06 19.56
CA ASN A 230 8.07 9.29 21.00
C ASN A 230 9.27 10.17 21.39
N ARG A 231 10.35 10.16 20.59
CA ARG A 231 11.52 11.03 20.80
C ARG A 231 11.43 12.37 20.09
N LYS A 232 10.54 12.51 19.11
CA LYS A 232 10.37 13.75 18.34
C LYS A 232 9.73 14.82 19.21
N ASN A 233 10.43 15.93 19.43
CA ASN A 233 9.82 17.12 20.02
C ASN A 233 8.97 17.79 18.94
N MET A 234 7.65 17.82 19.14
CA MET A 234 6.67 18.48 18.27
C MET A 234 6.18 19.78 18.91
#